data_AF-A0A059W5K6-F1
#
_entry.id   AF-A0A059W5K6-F1
#
_cell.length_a   1.000
_cell.length_b   1.000
_cell.length_c   1.000
_cell.angle_alpha   90.00
_cell.angle_beta   90.00
_cell.angle_gamma   90.00
#
_symmetry.space_group_name_H-M   'P 1'
#
loop_
_entity.id
_entity.type
_entity.pdbx_description
1 polymer ?
#
loop_
_entity_poly.entity_id
_entity_poly.type
_entity_poly.pdbx_seq_one_letter_code
_entity_poly.pdbx_strand_id
1 'polypeptide(L)'
;MRIGELSERTGTPRRLLRYYEEQGLIVAARTPNGYRDYDDRFVDRVLQIRGLLDAGLPTRIIKQILPCLDKPRTIYFPDATPEMISTLEHERDRMTDRIACLIRNRDAIGAYLDAVLSYDGGPGAGSGAPGTDRERAGHEEPAGR
;
A
#
# COMPACT_ATOMS: atom_id res chain seq x y z
N MET A 1 28.68 -4.38 11.12
CA MET A 1 27.99 -5.37 10.25
C MET A 1 28.36 -5.20 8.78
N ARG A 2 28.29 -6.29 8.00
CA ARG A 2 28.49 -6.23 6.53
C ARG A 2 27.19 -5.88 5.80
N ILE A 3 27.29 -5.48 4.52
CA ILE A 3 26.10 -5.21 3.68
C ILE A 3 25.17 -6.44 3.56
N GLY A 4 25.71 -7.66 3.65
CA GLY A 4 24.92 -8.88 3.64
C GLY A 4 24.06 -9.01 4.89
N GLU A 5 24.66 -8.80 6.05
CA GLU A 5 23.98 -8.81 7.35
C GLU A 5 22.96 -7.68 7.47
N LEU A 6 23.29 -6.47 7.00
CA LEU A 6 22.35 -5.35 6.92
C LEU A 6 21.14 -5.70 6.04
N SER A 7 21.38 -6.39 4.92
CA SER A 7 20.33 -6.83 3.99
C SER A 7 19.37 -7.82 4.64
N GLU A 8 19.89 -8.79 5.38
CA GLU A 8 19.11 -9.78 6.11
C GLU A 8 18.29 -9.12 7.23
N ARG A 9 18.90 -8.23 8.01
CA ARG A 9 18.23 -7.56 9.15
C ARG A 9 17.15 -6.57 8.73
N THR A 10 17.29 -5.94 7.57
CA THR A 10 16.35 -4.92 7.07
C THR A 10 15.38 -5.47 6.02
N GLY A 11 15.55 -6.72 5.60
CA GLY A 11 14.83 -7.30 4.45
C GLY A 11 15.02 -6.50 3.15
N THR A 12 16.10 -5.72 3.05
CA THR A 12 16.34 -4.82 1.91
C THR A 12 17.40 -5.42 1.00
N PRO A 13 17.16 -5.57 -0.32
CA PRO A 13 18.14 -6.16 -1.24
C PRO A 13 19.47 -5.40 -1.22
N ARG A 14 20.59 -6.13 -1.27
CA ARG A 14 21.95 -5.53 -1.29
C ARG A 14 22.13 -4.47 -2.38
N ARG A 15 21.49 -4.64 -3.55
CA ARG A 15 21.49 -3.65 -4.63
C ARG A 15 20.87 -2.33 -4.20
N LEU A 16 19.77 -2.36 -3.45
CA LEU A 16 19.09 -1.17 -2.96
C LEU A 16 19.88 -0.50 -1.82
N LEU A 17 20.53 -1.28 -0.95
CA LEU A 17 21.46 -0.75 0.05
C LEU A 17 22.65 -0.03 -0.61
N ARG A 18 23.22 -0.58 -1.69
CA ARG A 18 24.28 0.12 -2.47
C ARG A 18 23.77 1.42 -3.08
N TYR A 19 22.55 1.41 -3.63
CA TYR A 19 21.93 2.63 -4.11
C TYR A 19 21.77 3.66 -2.97
N TYR A 20 21.33 3.27 -1.78
CA TYR A 20 21.27 4.18 -0.63
C TYR A 20 22.64 4.74 -0.24
N GLU A 21 23.70 3.93 -0.31
CA GLU A 21 25.08 4.37 -0.08
C GLU A 21 25.54 5.38 -1.14
N GLU A 22 25.28 5.11 -2.43
CA GLU A 22 25.58 6.01 -3.55
C GLU A 22 24.87 7.35 -3.44
N GLN A 23 23.61 7.34 -2.96
CA GLN A 23 22.85 8.56 -2.71
C GLN A 23 23.27 9.28 -1.42
N GLY A 24 24.16 8.68 -0.62
CA GLY A 24 24.63 9.21 0.66
C GLY A 24 23.58 9.16 1.77
N LEU A 25 22.58 8.28 1.65
CA LEU A 25 21.55 8.06 2.67
C LEU A 25 22.08 7.20 3.83
N ILE A 26 22.97 6.25 3.51
CA ILE A 26 23.74 5.45 4.46
C ILE A 26 25.21 5.58 4.13
N VAL A 27 26.10 5.48 5.12
CA VAL A 27 27.54 5.62 4.89
C VAL A 27 28.26 4.50 5.63
N ALA A 28 28.95 3.64 4.90
CA ALA A 28 29.79 2.62 5.52
C ALA A 28 31.04 3.25 6.14
N ALA A 29 31.35 2.89 7.39
CA ALA A 29 32.67 3.13 7.94
C ALA A 29 33.68 2.22 7.23
N ARG A 30 34.91 2.70 7.08
CA ARG A 30 36.03 1.85 6.66
C ARG A 30 36.74 1.36 7.91
N THR A 31 36.81 0.05 8.06
CA THR A 31 37.65 -0.57 9.10
C THR A 31 39.13 -0.43 8.74
N PRO A 32 40.04 -0.56 9.73
CA PRO A 32 41.49 -0.51 9.50
C PRO A 32 41.98 -1.52 8.44
N ASN A 33 41.25 -2.64 8.27
CA ASN A 33 41.54 -3.69 7.29
C ASN A 33 40.94 -3.40 5.90
N GLY A 34 40.49 -2.17 5.62
CA GLY A 34 39.99 -1.73 4.31
C GLY A 34 38.56 -2.18 3.98
N TYR A 35 37.90 -2.85 4.92
CA TYR A 35 36.59 -3.44 4.75
C TYR A 35 35.47 -2.44 5.11
N ARG A 36 34.37 -2.45 4.34
CA ARG A 36 33.13 -1.72 4.67
C ARG A 36 32.45 -2.35 5.89
N ASP A 37 32.08 -1.50 6.83
CA ASP A 37 31.35 -1.85 8.04
C ASP A 37 30.23 -0.83 8.29
N TYR A 38 29.03 -1.35 8.56
CA TYR A 38 27.85 -0.58 8.91
C TYR A 38 27.57 -0.75 10.41
N ASP A 39 27.24 0.34 11.09
CA ASP A 39 26.75 0.33 12.48
C ASP A 39 25.29 -0.18 12.54
N ASP A 40 24.88 -0.72 13.68
CA ASP A 40 23.51 -1.13 14.01
C ASP A 40 22.48 -0.04 13.77
N ARG A 41 22.88 1.23 13.95
CA ARG A 41 22.03 2.41 13.68
C ARG A 41 21.53 2.46 12.24
N PHE A 42 22.24 1.85 11.28
CA PHE A 42 21.79 1.80 9.90
C PHE A 42 20.60 0.88 9.67
N VAL A 43 20.31 -0.06 10.58
CA VAL A 43 19.11 -0.91 10.49
C VAL A 43 17.86 -0.05 10.59
N ASP A 44 17.74 0.71 11.69
CA ASP A 44 16.60 1.62 11.91
C ASP A 44 16.50 2.67 10.81
N ARG A 45 17.65 3.21 10.38
CA ARG A 45 17.71 4.19 9.30
C ARG A 45 17.20 3.64 7.97
N VAL A 46 17.58 2.42 7.59
CA VAL A 46 17.10 1.78 6.36
C VAL A 46 15.59 1.51 6.42
N LEU A 47 15.08 1.09 7.58
CA LEU A 47 13.64 0.90 7.77
C LEU A 47 12.87 2.23 7.65
N GLN A 48 13.41 3.32 8.19
CA GLN A 48 12.84 4.66 8.02
C GLN A 48 12.86 5.12 6.55
N ILE A 49 13.98 4.96 5.85
CA ILE A 49 14.09 5.28 4.41
C ILE A 49 13.00 4.54 3.63
N ARG A 50 12.82 3.25 3.92
CA ARG A 50 11.80 2.43 3.26
C ARG A 50 10.40 2.93 3.55
N GLY A 51 10.07 3.22 4.81
CA GLY A 51 8.75 3.79 5.16
C GLY A 51 8.45 5.11 4.45
N LEU A 52 9.45 5.98 4.30
CA LEU A 52 9.31 7.24 3.58
C LEU A 52 9.17 7.04 2.06
N LEU A 53 9.90 6.09 1.48
CA LEU A 53 9.76 5.71 0.07
C LEU A 53 8.38 5.09 -0.21
N ASP A 54 7.90 4.23 0.68
CA ASP A 54 6.58 3.60 0.60
C ASP A 54 5.46 4.66 0.74
N ALA A 55 5.70 5.73 1.50
CA ALA A 55 4.83 6.90 1.56
C ALA A 55 4.86 7.74 0.27
N GLY A 56 5.82 7.52 -0.63
CA GLY A 56 5.93 8.19 -1.92
C GLY A 56 6.91 9.36 -1.95
N LEU A 57 7.68 9.59 -0.88
CA LEU A 57 8.69 10.66 -0.86
C LEU A 57 9.85 10.31 -1.79
N PRO A 58 10.30 11.26 -2.64
CA PRO A 58 11.46 11.02 -3.47
C PRO A 58 12.74 11.01 -2.62
N THR A 59 13.73 10.20 -3.03
CA THR A 59 15.03 10.03 -2.37
C THR A 59 15.72 11.35 -2.03
N ARG A 60 15.60 12.36 -2.90
CA ARG A 60 16.17 13.71 -2.70
C ARG A 60 15.59 14.42 -1.47
N ILE A 61 14.30 14.23 -1.21
CA ILE A 61 13.62 14.80 -0.06
C ILE A 61 13.98 13.99 1.18
N ILE A 62 13.94 12.66 1.10
CA ILE A 62 14.34 11.77 2.20
C ILE A 62 15.75 12.10 2.72
N LYS A 63 16.71 12.36 1.83
CA LYS A 63 18.08 12.76 2.21
C LYS A 63 18.13 14.01 3.08
N GLN A 64 17.23 14.96 2.85
CA GLN A 64 17.18 16.22 3.60
C GLN A 64 16.42 16.09 4.92
N ILE A 65 15.44 15.17 5.00
CA ILE A 65 14.64 14.93 6.21
C ILE A 65 15.36 14.00 7.19
N LEU A 66 16.11 13.01 6.68
CA LEU A 66 16.79 11.99 7.49
C LEU A 66 17.65 12.54 8.65
N PRO A 67 18.51 13.57 8.46
CA PRO A 67 19.29 14.15 9.55
C PRO A 67 18.44 14.71 10.70
N CYS A 68 17.19 15.09 10.42
CA CYS A 68 16.25 15.60 11.40
C CYS A 68 15.52 14.47 12.15
N LEU A 69 15.43 13.28 11.57
CA LEU A 69 14.76 12.10 12.17
C LEU A 69 15.64 11.34 13.15
N ASP A 70 16.98 11.47 13.06
CA ASP A 70 17.92 10.90 14.02
C ASP A 70 17.83 11.57 15.41
N LYS A 71 17.15 12.71 15.53
CA LYS A 71 16.95 13.44 16.79
C LYS A 71 15.51 13.28 17.28
N PRO A 72 15.30 12.82 18.52
CA PRO A 72 13.96 12.63 19.04
C PRO A 72 13.26 14.00 19.16
N ARG A 73 12.17 14.16 18.37
CA ARG A 73 11.07 15.12 18.57
C ARG A 73 11.15 16.52 17.97
N THR A 74 12.08 16.83 17.06
CA THR A 74 11.95 18.10 16.31
C THR A 74 12.50 17.98 14.89
N ILE A 75 11.60 17.98 13.91
CA ILE A 75 11.94 18.21 12.51
C ILE A 75 12.28 19.70 12.37
N TYR A 76 13.48 20.10 12.81
CA TYR A 76 13.96 21.46 12.63
C TYR A 76 14.72 21.53 11.31
N PHE A 77 14.17 22.28 10.35
CA PHE A 77 14.89 22.68 9.15
C PHE A 77 15.44 24.10 9.37
N PRO A 78 16.70 24.24 9.82
CA PRO A 78 17.29 25.58 9.91
C PRO A 78 17.39 26.27 8.53
N ASP A 79 17.42 25.50 7.44
CA ASP A 79 17.63 25.97 6.06
C ASP A 79 16.56 25.47 5.08
N ALA A 80 15.29 25.39 5.48
CA ALA A 80 14.21 25.06 4.52
C ALA A 80 14.07 26.19 3.49
N THR A 81 14.54 25.96 2.26
CA THR A 81 14.35 26.92 1.17
C THR A 81 12.88 26.93 0.72
N PRO A 82 12.37 28.03 0.16
CA PRO A 82 11.02 28.08 -0.39
C PRO A 82 10.75 26.96 -1.41
N GLU A 83 11.73 26.63 -2.25
CA GLU A 83 11.62 25.56 -3.25
C GLU A 83 11.46 24.18 -2.60
N MET A 84 12.12 23.97 -1.47
CA MET A 84 12.01 22.75 -0.68
C MET A 84 10.61 22.62 -0.07
N ILE A 85 10.07 23.72 0.47
CA ILE A 85 8.71 23.78 1.00
C ILE A 85 7.71 23.48 -0.11
N SER A 86 7.80 24.14 -1.26
CA SER A 86 6.92 23.88 -2.40
C SER A 86 6.98 22.42 -2.88
N THR A 87 8.17 21.80 -2.84
CA THR A 87 8.30 20.38 -3.19
C THR A 87 7.60 19.48 -2.16
N LEU A 88 7.75 19.78 -0.86
CA LEU A 88 7.07 19.04 0.20
C LEU A 88 5.55 19.20 0.14
N GLU A 89 5.05 20.40 -0.15
CA GLU A 89 3.62 20.65 -0.36
C GLU A 89 3.09 19.87 -1.56
N HIS A 90 3.83 19.88 -2.68
CA HIS A 90 3.44 19.10 -3.85
C HIS A 90 3.38 17.59 -3.57
N GLU A 91 4.37 17.04 -2.88
CA GLU A 91 4.35 15.62 -2.52
C GLU A 91 3.24 15.31 -1.51
N ARG A 92 2.95 16.19 -0.55
CA ARG A 92 1.81 16.06 0.38
C ARG A 92 0.49 16.01 -0.39
N ASP A 93 0.30 16.91 -1.34
CA ASP A 93 -0.95 16.98 -2.11
C ASP A 93 -1.11 15.74 -2.99
N ARG A 94 -0.02 15.30 -3.63
CA ARG A 94 0.01 14.05 -4.39
C ARG A 94 -0.31 12.81 -3.54
N MET A 95 0.20 12.74 -2.31
CA MET A 95 -0.16 11.68 -1.36
C MET A 95 -1.64 11.74 -1.01
N THR A 96 -2.18 12.94 -0.79
CA THR A 96 -3.60 13.16 -0.49
C THR A 96 -4.50 12.66 -1.62
N ASP A 97 -4.15 12.97 -2.86
CA ASP A 97 -4.87 12.47 -4.05
C ASP A 97 -4.85 10.94 -4.15
N ARG A 98 -3.70 10.34 -3.85
CA ARG A 98 -3.54 8.88 -3.87
C ARG A 98 -4.34 8.22 -2.74
N ILE A 99 -4.36 8.80 -1.55
CA ILE A 99 -5.21 8.35 -0.44
C ILE A 99 -6.68 8.40 -0.84
N ALA A 100 -7.14 9.50 -1.43
CA ALA A 100 -8.52 9.62 -1.90
C ALA A 100 -8.88 8.53 -2.93
N CYS A 101 -7.97 8.21 -3.85
CA CYS A 101 -8.15 7.11 -4.80
C CYS A 101 -8.22 5.74 -4.11
N LEU A 102 -7.31 5.47 -3.19
CA LEU A 102 -7.27 4.21 -2.44
C LEU A 102 -8.52 4.03 -1.57
N ILE A 103 -9.03 5.09 -0.95
CA ILE A 103 -10.29 5.07 -0.19
C ILE A 103 -11.45 4.71 -1.12
N ARG A 104 -11.59 5.38 -2.27
CA ARG A 104 -12.65 5.05 -3.24
C ARG A 104 -12.59 3.59 -3.69
N ASN A 105 -11.40 3.08 -3.98
CA ASN A 105 -11.22 1.69 -4.39
C ASN A 105 -11.59 0.71 -3.27
N ARG A 106 -11.15 0.99 -2.04
CA ARG A 106 -11.51 0.19 -0.86
C ARG A 106 -13.01 0.16 -0.67
N ASP A 107 -13.67 1.30 -0.76
CA ASP A 107 -15.11 1.42 -0.54
C ASP A 107 -15.89 0.70 -1.66
N ALA A 108 -15.42 0.76 -2.91
CA ALA A 108 -15.99 0.01 -4.03
C ALA A 108 -15.85 -1.51 -3.85
N ILE A 109 -14.68 -1.98 -3.38
CA ILE A 109 -14.46 -3.40 -3.04
C ILE A 109 -15.38 -3.80 -1.87
N GLY A 110 -15.53 -2.94 -0.86
CA GLY A 110 -16.45 -3.15 0.26
C GLY A 110 -17.89 -3.34 -0.21
N ALA A 111 -18.39 -2.41 -1.04
CA ALA A 111 -19.74 -2.48 -1.60
C ALA A 111 -19.97 -3.74 -2.45
N TYR A 112 -18.96 -4.18 -3.20
CA TYR A 112 -19.03 -5.44 -3.95
C TYR A 112 -19.13 -6.66 -3.01
N LEU A 113 -18.33 -6.71 -1.95
CA LEU A 113 -18.38 -7.79 -0.96
C LEU A 113 -19.73 -7.82 -0.24
N ASP A 114 -20.26 -6.67 0.16
CA ASP A 114 -21.58 -6.56 0.79
C ASP A 114 -22.68 -7.11 -0.13
N ALA A 115 -22.63 -6.79 -1.42
CA ALA A 115 -23.60 -7.28 -2.40
C ALA A 115 -23.53 -8.81 -2.58
N VAL A 116 -22.34 -9.39 -2.64
CA VAL A 116 -22.14 -10.84 -2.79
C VAL A 116 -22.59 -11.58 -1.53
N LEU A 117 -22.18 -11.12 -0.35
CA LEU A 117 -22.52 -11.76 0.92
C LEU A 117 -24.01 -11.63 1.26
N SER A 118 -24.67 -10.55 0.84
CA SER A 118 -26.11 -10.39 0.98
C SER A 118 -26.90 -11.34 0.05
N TYR A 119 -26.30 -11.81 -1.05
CA TYR A 119 -26.93 -12.74 -1.98
C TYR A 119 -26.91 -14.20 -1.50
N ASP A 120 -25.91 -14.58 -0.70
CA ASP A 120 -25.81 -15.91 -0.07
C ASP A 120 -26.83 -16.11 1.10
N GLY A 121 -27.65 -15.08 1.42
CA GLY A 121 -28.61 -15.06 2.53
C GLY A 121 -30.10 -15.39 2.22
N GLY A 122 -30.48 -15.77 0.99
CA GLY A 122 -31.77 -16.43 0.67
C GLY A 122 -32.81 -15.62 -0.17
N PRO A 123 -33.85 -16.29 -0.75
CA PRO A 123 -34.44 -17.56 -0.32
C PRO A 123 -34.49 -18.67 -1.40
N GLY A 124 -33.88 -19.81 -1.10
CA GLY A 124 -34.07 -21.09 -1.77
C GLY A 124 -34.67 -22.13 -0.82
N ALA A 125 -35.91 -21.92 -0.37
CA ALA A 125 -36.69 -22.95 0.33
C ALA A 125 -38.19 -22.76 0.01
N GLY A 126 -38.63 -23.35 -1.10
CA GLY A 126 -40.01 -23.24 -1.55
C GLY A 126 -40.30 -23.88 -2.90
N SER A 127 -39.68 -25.03 -3.22
CA SER A 127 -40.21 -25.89 -4.29
C SER A 127 -41.42 -26.66 -3.75
N GLY A 128 -42.54 -25.95 -3.61
CA GLY A 128 -43.86 -26.55 -3.50
C GLY A 128 -44.45 -26.62 -4.90
N ALA A 129 -44.35 -27.79 -5.54
CA ALA A 129 -45.01 -28.05 -6.81
C ALA A 129 -46.54 -27.93 -6.64
N PRO A 130 -47.28 -27.19 -7.49
CA PRO A 130 -48.71 -27.38 -7.59
C PRO A 130 -48.96 -28.67 -8.37
N GLY A 131 -49.63 -29.63 -7.71
CA GLY A 131 -50.10 -30.86 -8.32
C GLY A 131 -50.97 -30.55 -9.54
N THR A 132 -50.62 -31.15 -10.67
CA THR A 132 -51.44 -31.18 -11.86
C THR A 132 -52.56 -32.19 -11.62
N ASP A 133 -53.69 -31.72 -11.10
CA ASP A 133 -54.91 -32.51 -11.09
C ASP A 133 -55.45 -32.58 -12.52
N ARG A 134 -55.33 -33.79 -13.07
CA ARG A 134 -55.69 -34.13 -14.44
C ARG A 134 -57.04 -34.83 -14.36
N GLU A 135 -58.12 -34.06 -14.38
CA GLU A 135 -59.46 -34.65 -14.56
C GLU A 135 -60.14 -34.13 -15.84
N ARG A 136 -60.53 -35.12 -16.63
CA ARG A 136 -61.14 -35.07 -17.96
C ARG A 136 -62.53 -34.44 -17.95
N ALA A 137 -62.78 -33.58 -18.93
CA ALA A 137 -64.00 -33.55 -19.77
C ALA A 137 -63.65 -32.65 -20.98
N GLY A 138 -63.74 -33.04 -22.25
CA GLY A 138 -64.64 -33.99 -22.89
C GLY A 138 -65.68 -33.20 -23.68
N HIS A 139 -65.53 -33.13 -25.02
CA HIS A 139 -66.52 -32.65 -26.03
C HIS A 139 -66.87 -31.15 -25.98
N GLU A 140 -67.13 -30.40 -27.05
CA GLU A 140 -67.34 -30.67 -28.49
C GLU A 140 -67.28 -29.31 -29.21
N GLU A 141 -66.66 -29.26 -30.39
CA GLU A 141 -66.96 -28.30 -31.49
C GLU A 141 -68.41 -28.54 -31.99
N PRO A 142 -69.03 -27.75 -32.92
CA PRO A 142 -68.54 -26.58 -33.67
C PRO A 142 -69.63 -25.49 -33.96
N ALA A 143 -69.29 -24.61 -34.91
CA ALA A 143 -70.15 -23.77 -35.78
C ALA A 143 -70.63 -22.43 -35.19
N GLY A 144 -70.62 -21.31 -35.92
CA GLY A 144 -70.31 -21.04 -37.31
C GLY A 144 -70.84 -19.66 -37.69
N ARG A 145 -70.30 -19.11 -38.79
CA ARG A 145 -70.71 -17.92 -39.57
C ARG A 145 -70.45 -16.52 -39.00
#